data_AF-W4HBT2-F1
#
_entry.id   AF-W4HBT2-F1
#
_cell.length_a   1.000
_cell.length_b   1.000
_cell.length_c   1.000
_cell.angle_alpha   90.00
_cell.angle_beta   90.00
_cell.angle_gamma   90.00
#
_symmetry.space_group_name_H-M   'P 1'
#
loop_
_entity.id
_entity.type
_entity.pdbx_description
1 polymer ?
#
loop_
_entity_poly.entity_id
_entity_poly.type
_entity_poly.pdbx_seq_one_letter_code
_entity_poly.pdbx_strand_id
1 'polypeptide(L)'
;MSNVTVAPPVFHLEFHYKEIDTMLAVGYAVATFMGLWALCAHLNNVASRDVATTGFYLLMSLASLVRGAWFSTPFSIHVSGYVPQRLHIFDDGWTMLFLSEVAEMFGTFFLYSIFILMVVFWADILRRAFEPHAYAESHPMRVFLSLLVFLFLYVSTGFALFALDRIDSLLLLMYNDIAVALLSTVCAIFVGIYCCRMRTVLIAFFEVSQIETTGRIQTVTRTGILCATFLMANACFATAMGYHMYQLLTVGSPPLRASNDSMSWWLLLMTKHLVEIFVLYALLFLLCGATAGDNDSKSSQSDIRRQYDTIPDGPQLSPLSDASIMATRRPSSQRQFRLEQPPSNPPSSSRHHP
;
A
#
# COMPACT_ATOMS: atom_id res chain seq x y z
N MET A 1 -43.37 -45.71 -14.17
CA MET A 1 -41.93 -45.90 -14.40
C MET A 1 -41.41 -44.65 -15.08
N SER A 2 -40.92 -43.69 -14.29
CA SER A 2 -40.35 -42.44 -14.78
C SER A 2 -38.92 -42.71 -15.25
N ASN A 3 -38.62 -42.40 -16.51
CA ASN A 3 -37.26 -42.42 -17.04
C ASN A 3 -36.43 -41.39 -16.29
N VAL A 4 -35.62 -41.87 -15.34
CA VAL A 4 -34.50 -41.10 -14.78
C VAL A 4 -33.46 -41.02 -15.88
N THR A 5 -33.47 -39.94 -16.64
CA THR A 5 -32.34 -39.58 -17.50
C THR A 5 -31.17 -39.22 -16.59
N VAL A 6 -30.31 -40.21 -16.34
CA VAL A 6 -29.01 -40.01 -15.70
C VAL A 6 -28.18 -39.17 -16.67
N ALA A 7 -28.10 -37.87 -16.41
CA ALA A 7 -27.14 -37.00 -17.08
C ALA A 7 -25.73 -37.51 -16.75
N PRO A 8 -24.82 -37.63 -17.74
CA PRO A 8 -23.46 -38.08 -17.50
C PRO A 8 -22.75 -37.11 -16.52
N PRO A 9 -21.90 -37.62 -15.63
CA PRO A 9 -21.32 -36.81 -14.58
C PRO A 9 -20.31 -35.79 -15.12
N VAL A 10 -20.38 -34.57 -14.59
CA VAL A 10 -19.61 -33.36 -14.96
C VAL A 10 -18.16 -33.44 -14.42
N PHE A 11 -17.47 -34.56 -14.59
CA PHE A 11 -16.12 -34.74 -14.04
C PHE A 11 -15.01 -34.02 -14.82
N HIS A 12 -15.27 -33.60 -16.07
CA HIS A 12 -14.24 -32.99 -16.92
C HIS A 12 -14.01 -31.49 -16.65
N LEU A 13 -15.01 -30.73 -16.19
CA LEU A 13 -14.82 -29.31 -15.86
C LEU A 13 -14.11 -29.13 -14.52
N GLU A 14 -14.43 -29.96 -13.52
CA GLU A 14 -13.80 -29.91 -12.18
C GLU A 14 -12.28 -30.13 -12.23
N PHE A 15 -11.79 -30.92 -13.19
CA PHE A 15 -10.36 -31.19 -13.34
C PHE A 15 -9.58 -29.99 -13.91
N HIS A 16 -10.13 -29.29 -14.91
CA HIS A 16 -9.46 -28.12 -15.52
C HIS A 16 -9.34 -26.94 -14.55
N TYR A 17 -10.34 -26.72 -13.71
CA TYR A 17 -10.27 -25.66 -12.70
C TYR A 17 -9.19 -25.96 -11.64
N LYS A 18 -9.03 -27.24 -11.27
CA LYS A 18 -8.04 -27.69 -10.30
C LYS A 18 -6.60 -27.48 -10.75
N GLU A 19 -6.29 -27.73 -12.02
CA GLU A 19 -4.93 -27.51 -12.55
C GLU A 19 -4.50 -26.05 -12.36
N ILE A 20 -5.41 -25.11 -12.60
CA ILE A 20 -5.08 -23.69 -12.59
C ILE A 20 -5.07 -23.12 -11.17
N ASP A 21 -5.93 -23.60 -10.27
CA ASP A 21 -5.83 -23.28 -8.84
C ASP A 21 -4.48 -23.74 -8.28
N THR A 22 -3.99 -24.91 -8.70
CA THR A 22 -2.65 -25.34 -8.32
C THR A 22 -1.55 -24.48 -8.93
N MET A 23 -1.69 -24.01 -10.17
CA MET A 23 -0.75 -23.07 -10.78
C MET A 23 -0.72 -21.73 -10.03
N LEU A 24 -1.88 -21.20 -9.61
CA LEU A 24 -1.97 -19.99 -8.79
C LEU A 24 -1.34 -20.21 -7.41
N ALA A 25 -1.65 -21.33 -6.74
CA ALA A 25 -1.04 -21.69 -5.46
C ALA A 25 0.49 -21.75 -5.56
N VAL A 26 1.03 -22.38 -6.60
CA VAL A 26 2.47 -22.43 -6.88
C VAL A 26 3.03 -21.03 -7.14
N GLY A 27 2.33 -20.22 -7.96
CA GLY A 27 2.72 -18.84 -8.24
C GLY A 27 2.84 -17.98 -6.97
N TYR A 28 1.88 -18.08 -6.06
CA TYR A 28 1.92 -17.42 -4.76
C TYR A 28 2.96 -18.02 -3.81
N ALA A 29 3.19 -19.33 -3.83
CA ALA A 29 4.22 -19.97 -3.03
C ALA A 29 5.63 -19.50 -3.42
N VAL A 30 5.90 -19.38 -4.73
CA VAL A 30 7.16 -18.81 -5.23
C VAL A 30 7.29 -17.33 -4.84
N ALA A 31 6.21 -16.54 -4.93
CA ALA A 31 6.21 -15.15 -4.48
C ALA A 31 6.50 -15.03 -2.97
N THR A 32 5.94 -15.95 -2.18
CA THR A 32 6.17 -16.05 -0.72
C THR A 32 7.63 -16.35 -0.45
N PHE A 33 8.20 -17.35 -1.13
CA PHE A 33 9.60 -17.73 -0.98
C PHE A 33 10.53 -16.57 -1.34
N MET A 34 10.28 -15.90 -2.47
CA MET A 34 11.06 -14.75 -2.92
C MET A 34 10.94 -13.56 -1.94
N GLY A 35 9.74 -13.30 -1.40
CA GLY A 35 9.51 -12.29 -0.38
C GLY A 35 10.24 -12.57 0.93
N LEU A 36 10.18 -13.82 1.42
CA LEU A 36 10.91 -14.25 2.61
C LEU A 36 12.43 -14.23 2.40
N TRP A 37 12.89 -14.66 1.25
CA TRP A 37 14.31 -14.59 0.88
C TRP A 37 14.80 -13.14 0.90
N ALA A 38 14.07 -12.22 0.26
CA ALA A 38 14.40 -10.80 0.26
C ALA A 38 14.37 -10.19 1.68
N LEU A 39 13.38 -10.58 2.50
CA LEU A 39 13.30 -10.18 3.91
C LEU A 39 14.52 -10.65 4.70
N CYS A 40 14.89 -11.93 4.60
CA CYS A 40 16.04 -12.49 5.29
C CYS A 40 17.35 -11.84 4.83
N ALA A 41 17.53 -11.63 3.52
CA ALA A 41 18.68 -10.93 2.98
C ALA A 41 18.78 -9.48 3.51
N HIS A 42 17.65 -8.78 3.61
CA HIS A 42 17.59 -7.43 4.17
C HIS A 42 17.89 -7.39 5.67
N LEU A 43 17.38 -8.37 6.45
CA LEU A 43 17.62 -8.45 7.89
C LEU A 43 19.07 -8.80 8.25
N ASN A 44 19.73 -9.61 7.42
CA ASN A 44 21.14 -9.98 7.59
C ASN A 44 22.10 -8.82 7.29
N ASN A 45 21.67 -7.83 6.50
CA ASN A 45 22.45 -6.63 6.23
C ASN A 45 22.25 -5.58 7.33
N VAL A 46 23.03 -5.71 8.42
CA VAL A 46 22.97 -4.83 9.61
C VAL A 46 23.14 -3.34 9.26
N ALA A 47 23.91 -3.01 8.21
CA ALA A 47 24.20 -1.64 7.81
C ALA A 47 23.03 -0.92 7.09
N SER A 48 22.00 -1.64 6.63
CA SER A 48 20.93 -1.09 5.77
C SER A 48 19.51 -1.36 6.26
N ARG A 49 19.31 -1.66 7.55
CA ARG A 49 17.99 -1.98 8.11
C ARG A 49 17.07 -0.76 8.12
N ASP A 50 16.35 -0.57 7.02
CA ASP A 50 15.19 0.32 6.95
C ASP A 50 13.93 -0.45 7.39
N VAL A 51 13.22 0.12 8.36
CA VAL A 51 11.97 -0.42 8.91
C VAL A 51 10.88 -0.45 7.84
N ALA A 52 10.84 0.55 6.96
CA ALA A 52 9.83 0.62 5.90
C ALA A 52 9.99 -0.53 4.89
N THR A 53 11.21 -0.75 4.40
CA THR A 53 11.54 -1.85 3.47
C THR A 53 11.29 -3.22 4.10
N THR A 54 11.59 -3.37 5.39
CA THR A 54 11.26 -4.58 6.15
C THR A 54 9.74 -4.82 6.17
N GLY A 55 8.95 -3.77 6.39
CA GLY A 55 7.49 -3.82 6.34
C GLY A 55 6.96 -4.23 4.96
N PHE A 56 7.53 -3.71 3.87
CA PHE A 56 7.14 -4.10 2.51
C PHE A 56 7.37 -5.59 2.24
N TYR A 57 8.57 -6.12 2.51
CA TYR A 57 8.85 -7.54 2.29
C TYR A 57 8.00 -8.44 3.19
N LEU A 58 7.76 -8.04 4.44
CA LEU A 58 6.88 -8.78 5.35
C LEU A 58 5.44 -8.81 4.84
N LEU A 59 4.87 -7.67 4.43
CA LEU A 59 3.50 -7.61 3.93
C LEU A 59 3.34 -8.34 2.59
N MET A 60 4.33 -8.27 1.69
CA MET A 60 4.31 -9.01 0.43
C MET A 60 4.39 -10.53 0.66
N SER A 61 5.24 -10.99 1.58
CA SER A 61 5.32 -12.41 1.93
C SER A 61 4.06 -12.90 2.65
N LEU A 62 3.47 -12.12 3.55
CA LEU A 62 2.20 -12.46 4.20
C LEU A 62 1.02 -12.49 3.22
N ALA A 63 0.91 -11.50 2.34
CA ALA A 63 -0.14 -11.46 1.32
C ALA A 63 -0.07 -12.69 0.41
N SER A 64 1.12 -12.99 -0.10
CA SER A 64 1.33 -14.17 -0.96
C SER A 64 1.15 -15.49 -0.20
N LEU A 65 1.55 -15.58 1.07
CA LEU A 65 1.36 -16.78 1.88
C LEU A 65 -0.13 -17.06 2.11
N VAL A 66 -0.92 -16.05 2.49
CA VAL A 66 -2.36 -16.22 2.72
C VAL A 66 -3.07 -16.61 1.43
N ARG A 67 -2.73 -15.99 0.29
CA ARG A 67 -3.28 -16.36 -1.02
C ARG A 67 -2.88 -17.77 -1.45
N GLY A 68 -1.61 -18.12 -1.30
CA GLY A 68 -1.11 -19.46 -1.62
C GLY A 68 -1.77 -20.53 -0.75
N ALA A 69 -1.90 -20.27 0.55
CA ALA A 69 -2.62 -21.14 1.47
C ALA A 69 -4.09 -21.30 1.05
N TRP A 70 -4.77 -20.22 0.71
CA TRP A 70 -6.16 -20.27 0.25
C TRP A 70 -6.34 -21.16 -0.99
N PHE A 71 -5.59 -20.93 -2.07
CA PHE A 71 -5.64 -21.76 -3.28
C PHE A 71 -5.19 -23.21 -3.06
N SER A 72 -4.35 -23.47 -2.06
CA SER A 72 -3.94 -24.84 -1.71
C SER A 72 -5.00 -25.61 -0.93
N THR A 73 -5.95 -24.92 -0.30
CA THR A 73 -6.93 -25.58 0.56
C THR A 73 -8.07 -26.21 -0.24
N PRO A 74 -8.57 -27.40 0.19
CA PRO A 74 -9.72 -28.03 -0.43
C PRO A 74 -11.04 -27.27 -0.19
N PHE A 75 -11.02 -26.18 0.58
CA PHE A 75 -12.16 -25.29 0.79
C PHE A 75 -12.50 -24.49 -0.48
N SER A 76 -11.50 -24.20 -1.32
CA SER A 76 -11.73 -23.69 -2.68
C SER A 76 -12.47 -24.70 -3.57
N ILE A 77 -12.46 -25.99 -3.19
CA ILE A 77 -13.01 -27.12 -3.97
C ILE A 77 -14.45 -27.45 -3.55
N HIS A 78 -14.86 -27.16 -2.31
CA HIS A 78 -16.18 -27.56 -1.78
C HIS A 78 -17.29 -26.56 -2.05
N VAL A 79 -16.99 -25.36 -2.56
CA VAL A 79 -18.01 -24.53 -3.21
C VAL A 79 -18.18 -25.12 -4.62
N SER A 80 -18.93 -26.22 -4.73
CA SER A 80 -19.07 -27.07 -5.93
C SER A 80 -19.72 -26.37 -7.15
N GLY A 81 -19.91 -25.06 -7.08
CA GLY A 81 -20.04 -24.20 -8.22
C GLY A 81 -19.17 -22.98 -7.98
N TYR A 82 -18.30 -22.65 -8.92
CA TYR A 82 -17.73 -21.30 -9.02
C TYR A 82 -18.83 -20.21 -9.04
N VAL A 83 -20.08 -20.60 -9.29
CA VAL A 83 -21.26 -19.75 -9.15
C VAL A 83 -21.63 -19.58 -7.67
N PRO A 84 -21.77 -18.34 -7.18
CA PRO A 84 -22.17 -18.05 -5.80
C PRO A 84 -23.51 -18.71 -5.45
N GLN A 85 -23.57 -19.31 -4.26
CA GLN A 85 -24.81 -19.87 -3.70
C GLN A 85 -25.30 -19.01 -2.55
N ARG A 86 -26.63 -18.87 -2.45
CA ARG A 86 -27.28 -18.19 -1.34
C ARG A 86 -27.39 -19.15 -0.16
N LEU A 87 -26.63 -18.86 0.90
CA LEU A 87 -26.52 -19.65 2.13
C LEU A 87 -26.68 -18.71 3.33
N HIS A 88 -27.43 -19.15 4.32
CA HIS A 88 -27.52 -18.50 5.62
C HIS A 88 -26.50 -19.08 6.61
N ILE A 89 -26.25 -18.35 7.69
CA ILE A 89 -25.45 -18.88 8.79
C ILE A 89 -26.22 -20.05 9.40
N PHE A 90 -25.51 -21.14 9.70
CA PHE A 90 -26.06 -22.44 10.15
C PHE A 90 -26.61 -23.38 9.06
N ASP A 91 -26.55 -23.01 7.78
CA ASP A 91 -26.87 -23.94 6.68
C ASP A 91 -25.70 -24.90 6.35
N ASP A 92 -25.99 -26.11 5.84
CA ASP A 92 -24.94 -27.05 5.45
C ASP A 92 -23.92 -26.41 4.48
N GLY A 93 -22.64 -26.40 4.88
CA GLY A 93 -21.55 -25.79 4.11
C GLY A 93 -21.22 -24.32 4.45
N TRP A 94 -21.96 -23.67 5.36
CA TRP A 94 -21.72 -22.27 5.75
C TRP A 94 -20.29 -22.02 6.25
N THR A 95 -19.72 -22.96 7.02
CA THR A 95 -18.39 -22.83 7.62
C THR A 95 -17.29 -22.78 6.56
N MET A 96 -17.43 -23.55 5.48
CA MET A 96 -16.45 -23.60 4.41
C MET A 96 -16.48 -22.32 3.59
N LEU A 97 -17.68 -21.82 3.26
CA LEU A 97 -17.85 -20.53 2.57
C LEU A 97 -17.30 -19.40 3.43
N PHE A 98 -17.67 -19.35 4.71
CA PHE A 98 -17.20 -18.33 5.64
C PHE A 98 -15.67 -18.33 5.77
N LEU A 99 -15.06 -19.51 5.96
CA LEU A 99 -13.61 -19.62 6.07
C LEU A 99 -12.89 -19.23 4.78
N SER A 100 -13.45 -19.58 3.62
CA SER A 100 -12.94 -19.17 2.31
C SER A 100 -12.98 -17.65 2.17
N GLU A 101 -14.10 -17.02 2.51
CA GLU A 101 -14.27 -15.58 2.42
C GLU A 101 -13.34 -14.82 3.38
N VAL A 102 -13.18 -15.34 4.61
CA VAL A 102 -12.22 -14.80 5.58
C VAL A 102 -10.79 -14.87 5.03
N ALA A 103 -10.39 -15.98 4.40
CA ALA A 103 -9.08 -16.13 3.81
C ALA A 103 -8.86 -15.17 2.62
N GLU A 104 -9.83 -15.04 1.72
CA GLU A 104 -9.79 -14.06 0.62
C GLU A 104 -9.65 -12.62 1.16
N MET A 105 -10.41 -12.27 2.20
CA MET A 105 -10.38 -10.93 2.78
C MET A 105 -9.08 -10.67 3.55
N PHE A 106 -8.48 -11.66 4.20
CA PHE A 106 -7.15 -11.51 4.79
C PHE A 106 -6.07 -11.27 3.72
N GLY A 107 -6.10 -12.02 2.61
CA GLY A 107 -5.19 -11.78 1.49
C GLY A 107 -5.31 -10.36 0.94
N THR A 108 -6.56 -9.92 0.75
CA THR A 108 -6.90 -8.56 0.32
C THR A 108 -6.42 -7.51 1.33
N PHE A 109 -6.64 -7.73 2.63
CA PHE A 109 -6.18 -6.84 3.70
C PHE A 109 -4.66 -6.62 3.66
N PHE A 110 -3.86 -7.69 3.55
CA PHE A 110 -2.40 -7.56 3.45
C PHE A 110 -1.98 -6.84 2.17
N LEU A 111 -2.62 -7.13 1.04
CA LEU A 111 -2.34 -6.45 -0.22
C LEU A 111 -2.62 -4.94 -0.14
N TYR A 112 -3.75 -4.52 0.43
CA TYR A 112 -4.03 -3.09 0.63
C TYR A 112 -3.12 -2.44 1.67
N SER A 113 -2.67 -3.21 2.67
CA SER A 113 -1.66 -2.75 3.63
C SER A 113 -0.35 -2.34 2.93
N ILE A 114 0.05 -3.03 1.86
CA ILE A 114 1.23 -2.66 1.04
C ILE A 114 1.04 -1.27 0.42
N PHE A 115 -0.11 -0.99 -0.20
CA PHE A 115 -0.38 0.31 -0.81
C PHE A 115 -0.49 1.44 0.22
N ILE A 116 -1.10 1.18 1.37
CA ILE A 116 -1.16 2.15 2.47
C ILE A 116 0.25 2.46 2.95
N LEU A 117 1.10 1.44 3.17
CA LEU A 117 2.49 1.63 3.57
C LEU A 117 3.26 2.48 2.54
N MET A 118 3.05 2.23 1.25
CA MET A 118 3.63 3.00 0.14
C MET A 118 3.25 4.48 0.17
N VAL A 119 1.96 4.79 0.31
CA VAL A 119 1.49 6.17 0.38
C VAL A 119 2.01 6.88 1.64
N VAL A 120 1.96 6.21 2.80
CA VAL A 120 2.47 6.78 4.06
C VAL A 120 3.97 7.06 3.95
N PHE A 121 4.73 6.15 3.38
CA PHE A 121 6.17 6.33 3.19
C PHE A 121 6.50 7.47 2.22
N TRP A 122 5.76 7.59 1.12
CA TRP A 122 5.93 8.73 0.21
C TRP A 122 5.57 10.06 0.84
N ALA A 123 4.46 10.12 1.60
CA ALA A 123 4.10 11.30 2.36
C ALA A 123 5.18 11.68 3.38
N ASP A 124 5.80 10.68 4.00
CA ASP A 124 6.90 10.87 4.93
C ASP A 124 8.15 11.46 4.27
N ILE A 125 8.56 10.91 3.12
CA ILE A 125 9.68 11.44 2.33
C ILE A 125 9.42 12.89 1.94
N LEU A 126 8.22 13.20 1.45
CA LEU A 126 7.83 14.57 1.10
C LEU A 126 7.94 15.50 2.30
N ARG A 127 7.44 15.08 3.46
CA ARG A 127 7.48 15.90 4.66
C ARG A 127 8.90 16.17 5.13
N ARG A 128 9.77 15.16 5.14
CA ARG A 128 11.20 15.31 5.48
C ARG A 128 11.92 16.26 4.54
N ALA A 129 11.53 16.29 3.26
CA ALA A 129 12.08 17.21 2.28
C ALA A 129 11.72 18.69 2.54
N PHE A 130 10.51 18.97 3.03
CA PHE A 130 10.05 20.35 3.26
C PHE A 130 10.28 20.86 4.69
N GLU A 131 10.24 20.00 5.70
CA GLU A 131 10.32 20.40 7.12
C GLU A 131 11.30 19.52 7.93
N PRO A 132 12.63 19.70 7.77
CA PRO A 132 13.62 18.84 8.42
C PRO A 132 13.64 18.93 9.96
N HIS A 133 13.20 20.07 10.53
CA HIS A 133 13.36 20.38 11.96
C HIS A 133 12.13 20.07 12.82
N ALA A 134 10.99 19.75 12.21
CA ALA A 134 9.74 19.44 12.92
C ALA A 134 9.46 17.93 13.02
N TYR A 135 10.45 17.09 12.69
CA TYR A 135 10.25 15.68 12.41
C TYR A 135 10.39 14.79 13.66
N ALA A 136 9.33 14.07 14.01
CA ALA A 136 9.36 13.00 15.00
C ALA A 136 9.35 11.63 14.31
N GLU A 137 10.38 10.82 14.56
CA GLU A 137 10.63 9.55 13.85
C GLU A 137 9.49 8.51 13.94
N SER A 138 8.64 8.59 14.96
CA SER A 138 7.52 7.64 15.18
C SER A 138 6.19 8.04 14.51
N HIS A 139 6.14 9.18 13.81
CA HIS A 139 4.91 9.66 13.19
C HIS A 139 4.37 8.77 12.05
N PRO A 140 5.17 8.33 11.05
CA PRO A 140 4.63 7.60 9.90
C PRO A 140 4.06 6.23 10.30
N MET A 141 4.71 5.52 11.24
CA MET A 141 4.23 4.21 11.69
C MET A 141 2.91 4.29 12.46
N ARG A 142 2.68 5.38 13.20
CA ARG A 142 1.39 5.63 13.87
C ARG A 142 0.26 5.87 12.86
N VAL A 143 0.52 6.66 11.81
CA VAL A 143 -0.46 6.90 10.74
C VAL A 143 -0.76 5.58 10.01
N PHE A 144 0.27 4.81 9.66
CA PHE A 144 0.11 3.49 9.04
C PHE A 144 -0.77 2.57 9.88
N LEU A 145 -0.44 2.39 11.17
CA LEU A 145 -1.20 1.53 12.08
C LEU A 145 -2.65 2.01 12.24
N SER A 146 -2.87 3.32 12.34
CA SER A 146 -4.22 3.89 12.42
C SER A 146 -5.05 3.59 11.16
N LEU A 147 -4.44 3.68 9.98
CA LEU A 147 -5.11 3.35 8.72
C LEU A 147 -5.37 1.85 8.59
N LEU A 148 -4.48 0.99 9.08
CA LEU A 148 -4.72 -0.45 9.15
C LEU A 148 -5.89 -0.82 10.04
N VAL A 149 -6.02 -0.18 11.21
CA VAL A 149 -7.16 -0.41 12.11
C VAL A 149 -8.46 0.01 11.43
N PHE A 150 -8.47 1.17 10.77
CA PHE A 150 -9.64 1.63 10.02
C PHE A 150 -10.00 0.67 8.88
N LEU A 151 -9.00 0.21 8.13
CA LEU A 151 -9.19 -0.79 7.07
C LEU A 151 -9.76 -2.11 7.62
N PHE A 152 -9.24 -2.59 8.76
CA PHE A 152 -9.74 -3.81 9.39
C PHE A 152 -11.19 -3.66 9.84
N LEU A 153 -11.55 -2.55 10.49
CA LEU A 153 -12.93 -2.27 10.90
C LEU A 153 -13.86 -2.19 9.67
N TYR A 154 -13.45 -1.51 8.62
CA TYR A 154 -14.19 -1.40 7.37
C TYR A 154 -14.48 -2.78 6.77
N VAL A 155 -13.45 -3.60 6.57
CA VAL A 155 -13.57 -4.95 6.00
C VAL A 155 -14.37 -5.90 6.90
N SER A 156 -14.17 -5.83 8.23
CA SER A 156 -14.83 -6.72 9.19
C SER A 156 -16.34 -6.48 9.34
N THR A 157 -16.84 -5.32 8.89
CA THR A 157 -18.26 -4.95 9.05
C THR A 157 -19.19 -5.92 8.31
N GLY A 158 -18.82 -6.37 7.10
CA GLY A 158 -19.60 -7.37 6.35
C GLY A 158 -19.69 -8.70 7.09
N PHE A 159 -18.57 -9.19 7.60
CA PHE A 159 -18.53 -10.42 8.40
C PHE A 159 -19.32 -10.33 9.69
N ALA A 160 -19.30 -9.18 10.37
CA ALA A 160 -20.11 -8.95 11.56
C ALA A 160 -21.61 -9.03 11.24
N LEU A 161 -22.05 -8.46 10.12
CA LEU A 161 -23.44 -8.54 9.68
C LEU A 161 -23.86 -9.99 9.32
N PHE A 162 -22.97 -10.75 8.68
CA PHE A 162 -23.21 -12.15 8.36
C PHE A 162 -23.25 -13.03 9.63
N ALA A 163 -22.32 -12.81 10.57
CA ALA A 163 -22.27 -13.51 11.85
C ALA A 163 -23.51 -13.26 12.72
N LEU A 164 -24.17 -12.10 12.55
CA LEU A 164 -25.41 -11.75 13.23
C LEU A 164 -26.68 -12.23 12.47
N ASP A 165 -26.53 -13.04 11.42
CA ASP A 165 -27.62 -13.51 10.55
C ASP A 165 -28.48 -12.36 9.97
N ARG A 166 -27.85 -11.20 9.72
CA ARG A 166 -28.55 -10.02 9.17
C ARG A 166 -28.48 -9.97 7.64
N ILE A 167 -27.53 -10.69 7.05
CA ILE A 167 -27.29 -10.76 5.61
C ILE A 167 -26.96 -12.19 5.20
N ASP A 168 -27.31 -12.54 3.96
CA ASP A 168 -26.99 -13.84 3.36
C ASP A 168 -25.57 -13.83 2.77
N SER A 169 -25.02 -15.01 2.46
CA SER A 169 -23.70 -15.14 1.82
C SER A 169 -23.56 -14.30 0.54
N LEU A 170 -24.59 -14.25 -0.30
CA LEU A 170 -24.59 -13.47 -1.53
C LEU A 170 -24.45 -11.96 -1.28
N LEU A 171 -25.10 -11.47 -0.21
CA LEU A 171 -24.99 -10.07 0.22
C LEU A 171 -23.63 -9.78 0.85
N LEU A 172 -23.05 -10.75 1.57
CA LEU A 172 -21.67 -10.66 2.08
C LEU A 172 -20.66 -10.52 0.94
N LEU A 173 -20.74 -11.37 -0.08
CA LEU A 173 -19.86 -11.30 -1.26
C LEU A 173 -20.04 -9.96 -1.99
N MET A 174 -21.28 -9.53 -2.24
CA MET A 174 -21.55 -8.24 -2.87
C MET A 174 -21.04 -7.06 -2.04
N TYR A 175 -21.16 -7.12 -0.71
CA TYR A 175 -20.59 -6.12 0.19
C TYR A 175 -19.06 -6.06 0.05
N ASN A 176 -18.38 -7.21 0.05
CA ASN A 176 -16.93 -7.30 -0.08
C ASN A 176 -16.46 -6.76 -1.44
N ASP A 177 -17.16 -7.07 -2.54
CA ASP A 177 -16.87 -6.51 -3.86
C ASP A 177 -17.02 -4.99 -3.90
N ILE A 178 -18.11 -4.44 -3.34
CA ILE A 178 -18.32 -2.99 -3.23
C ILE A 178 -17.23 -2.36 -2.36
N ALA A 179 -16.89 -2.98 -1.24
CA ALA A 179 -15.89 -2.49 -0.32
C ALA A 179 -14.50 -2.44 -0.97
N VAL A 180 -14.11 -3.50 -1.67
CA VAL A 180 -12.87 -3.58 -2.43
C VAL A 180 -12.87 -2.56 -3.56
N ALA A 181 -13.96 -2.40 -4.32
CA ALA A 181 -14.06 -1.41 -5.39
C ALA A 181 -13.86 0.03 -4.88
N LEU A 182 -14.51 0.39 -3.77
CA LEU A 182 -14.37 1.70 -3.13
C LEU A 182 -12.95 1.91 -2.59
N LEU A 183 -12.40 0.92 -1.88
CA LEU A 183 -11.05 1.00 -1.36
C LEU A 183 -10.02 1.14 -2.50
N SER A 184 -10.19 0.37 -3.58
CA SER A 184 -9.32 0.41 -4.74
C SER A 184 -9.34 1.76 -5.46
N THR A 185 -10.53 2.33 -5.66
CA THR A 185 -10.68 3.65 -6.28
C THR A 185 -10.07 4.75 -5.42
N VAL A 186 -10.34 4.75 -4.11
CA VAL A 186 -9.74 5.73 -3.18
C VAL A 186 -8.22 5.60 -3.16
N CYS A 187 -7.69 4.39 -3.03
CA CYS A 187 -6.25 4.14 -3.09
C CYS A 187 -5.64 4.57 -4.43
N ALA A 188 -6.30 4.30 -5.57
CA ALA A 188 -5.80 4.69 -6.90
C ALA A 188 -5.67 6.21 -7.02
N ILE A 189 -6.67 6.96 -6.52
CA ILE A 189 -6.65 8.42 -6.52
C ILE A 189 -5.48 8.94 -5.67
N PHE A 190 -5.32 8.45 -4.45
CA PHE A 190 -4.22 8.89 -3.57
C PHE A 190 -2.85 8.52 -4.13
N VAL A 191 -2.65 7.28 -4.58
CA VAL A 191 -1.39 6.84 -5.21
C VAL A 191 -1.09 7.69 -6.44
N GLY A 192 -2.09 8.00 -7.28
CA GLY A 192 -1.94 8.88 -8.44
C GLY A 192 -1.50 10.29 -8.04
N ILE A 193 -2.18 10.93 -7.08
CA ILE A 193 -1.83 12.26 -6.58
C ILE A 193 -0.42 12.28 -6.01
N TYR A 194 -0.07 11.31 -5.15
CA TYR A 194 1.25 11.24 -4.53
C TYR A 194 2.35 10.91 -5.54
N CYS A 195 2.09 10.06 -6.54
CA CYS A 195 3.04 9.78 -7.61
C CYS A 195 3.35 11.05 -8.42
N CYS A 196 2.33 11.83 -8.78
CA CYS A 196 2.51 13.11 -9.46
C CYS A 196 3.30 14.11 -8.61
N ARG A 197 2.93 14.28 -7.33
CA ARG A 197 3.62 15.19 -6.40
C ARG A 197 5.07 14.78 -6.16
N MET A 198 5.32 13.50 -5.90
CA MET A 198 6.66 12.95 -5.71
C MET A 198 7.53 13.22 -6.94
N ARG A 199 7.02 12.97 -8.14
CA ARG A 199 7.76 13.23 -9.38
C ARG A 199 8.19 14.70 -9.48
N THR A 200 7.28 15.64 -9.24
CA THR A 200 7.60 17.08 -9.28
C THR A 200 8.67 17.44 -8.24
N VAL A 201 8.54 16.93 -7.02
CA VAL A 201 9.47 17.22 -5.93
C VAL A 201 10.86 16.63 -6.21
N LEU A 202 10.94 15.38 -6.68
CA LEU A 202 12.23 14.78 -7.01
C LEU A 202 12.92 15.47 -8.19
N ILE A 203 12.18 16.00 -9.18
CA ILE A 203 12.76 16.79 -10.27
C ILE A 203 13.36 18.09 -9.72
N ALA A 204 12.65 18.77 -8.82
CA ALA A 204 13.17 19.97 -8.17
C ALA A 204 14.41 19.69 -7.32
N PHE A 205 14.43 18.57 -6.58
CA PHE A 205 15.62 18.14 -5.83
C PHE A 205 16.81 17.78 -6.73
N PHE A 206 16.56 17.16 -7.88
CA PHE A 206 17.62 16.84 -8.85
C PHE A 206 18.30 18.12 -9.36
N GLU A 207 17.50 19.14 -9.70
CA GLU A 207 18.01 20.44 -10.16
C GLU A 207 18.88 21.13 -9.11
N VAL A 208 18.48 21.07 -7.84
CA VAL A 208 19.20 21.73 -6.74
C VAL A 208 20.42 20.96 -6.26
N SER A 209 20.36 19.63 -6.21
CA SER A 209 21.41 18.80 -5.60
C SER A 209 22.50 18.35 -6.55
N GLN A 210 22.30 18.43 -7.87
CA GLN A 210 23.20 17.88 -8.91
C GLN A 210 23.64 16.42 -8.71
N ILE A 211 22.95 15.66 -7.85
CA ILE A 211 23.20 14.23 -7.64
C ILE A 211 22.40 13.46 -8.68
N GLU A 212 23.01 12.44 -9.29
CA GLU A 212 22.39 11.60 -10.32
C GLU A 212 21.27 10.71 -9.74
N THR A 213 20.08 11.29 -9.52
CA THR A 213 18.92 10.59 -8.93
C THR A 213 17.94 10.04 -9.97
N THR A 214 18.29 10.08 -11.27
CA THR A 214 17.41 9.68 -12.38
C THR A 214 16.87 8.26 -12.22
N GLY A 215 17.70 7.32 -11.76
CA GLY A 215 17.28 5.94 -11.49
C GLY A 215 16.23 5.83 -10.39
N ARG A 216 16.39 6.56 -9.28
CA ARG A 216 15.42 6.57 -8.16
C ARG A 216 14.08 7.18 -8.60
N ILE A 217 14.11 8.26 -9.38
CA ILE A 217 12.91 8.90 -9.94
C ILE A 217 12.14 7.93 -10.84
N GLN A 218 12.87 7.22 -11.70
CA GLN A 218 12.28 6.27 -12.62
C GLN A 218 11.65 5.09 -11.87
N THR A 219 12.29 4.56 -10.82
CA THR A 219 11.74 3.48 -10.00
C THR A 219 10.47 3.92 -9.26
N VAL A 220 10.48 5.09 -8.61
CA VAL A 220 9.29 5.61 -7.90
C VAL A 220 8.13 5.82 -8.87
N THR A 221 8.40 6.41 -10.05
CA THR A 221 7.37 6.65 -11.06
C THR A 221 6.82 5.35 -11.64
N ARG A 222 7.68 4.37 -11.96
CA ARG A 222 7.27 3.06 -12.46
C ARG A 222 6.42 2.31 -11.43
N THR A 223 6.84 2.31 -10.17
CA THR A 223 6.10 1.69 -9.06
C THR A 223 4.73 2.36 -8.89
N GLY A 224 4.67 3.69 -8.92
CA GLY A 224 3.41 4.42 -8.80
C GLY A 224 2.41 4.16 -9.92
N ILE A 225 2.89 4.17 -11.18
CA ILE A 225 2.05 3.83 -12.33
C ILE A 225 1.54 2.40 -12.22
N LEU A 226 2.41 1.44 -11.88
CA LEU A 226 2.06 0.03 -11.73
C LEU A 226 1.02 -0.19 -10.62
N CYS A 227 1.16 0.48 -9.47
CA CYS A 227 0.16 0.42 -8.40
C CYS A 227 -1.17 1.06 -8.82
N ALA A 228 -1.14 2.22 -9.48
CA ALA A 228 -2.35 2.91 -9.91
C ALA A 228 -3.13 2.09 -10.95
N THR A 229 -2.44 1.50 -11.94
CA THR A 229 -3.09 0.63 -12.95
C THR A 229 -3.65 -0.63 -12.32
N PHE A 230 -2.92 -1.26 -11.39
CA PHE A 230 -3.43 -2.40 -10.63
C PHE A 230 -4.70 -2.03 -9.84
N LEU A 231 -4.68 -0.93 -9.10
CA LEU A 231 -5.82 -0.50 -8.28
C LEU A 231 -7.04 -0.16 -9.15
N MET A 232 -6.83 0.46 -10.32
CA MET A 232 -7.92 0.67 -11.28
C MET A 232 -8.45 -0.65 -11.84
N ALA A 233 -7.58 -1.57 -12.23
CA ALA A 233 -8.00 -2.90 -12.72
C ALA A 233 -8.77 -3.67 -11.65
N ASN A 234 -8.30 -3.67 -10.40
CA ASN A 234 -8.98 -4.32 -9.29
C ASN A 234 -10.33 -3.67 -8.97
N ALA A 235 -10.45 -2.35 -9.09
CA ALA A 235 -11.74 -1.66 -9.00
C ALA A 235 -12.70 -2.14 -10.07
N CYS A 236 -12.25 -2.23 -11.33
CA CYS A 236 -13.07 -2.72 -12.44
C CYS A 236 -13.49 -4.19 -12.26
N PHE A 237 -12.59 -5.06 -11.79
CA PHE A 237 -12.95 -6.45 -11.52
C PHE A 237 -13.97 -6.57 -10.38
N ALA A 238 -13.77 -5.85 -9.29
CA ALA A 238 -14.68 -5.88 -8.15
C ALA A 238 -16.07 -5.30 -8.51
N THR A 239 -16.15 -4.21 -9.28
CA THR A 239 -17.44 -3.69 -9.75
C THR A 239 -18.13 -4.64 -10.73
N ALA A 240 -17.39 -5.30 -11.62
CA ALA A 240 -17.95 -6.29 -12.53
C ALA A 240 -18.51 -7.51 -11.78
N MET A 241 -17.76 -8.06 -10.82
CA MET A 241 -18.21 -9.17 -9.97
C MET A 241 -19.43 -8.77 -9.13
N GLY A 242 -19.40 -7.60 -8.48
CA GLY A 242 -20.53 -7.09 -7.70
C GLY A 242 -21.78 -6.84 -8.56
N TYR A 243 -21.61 -6.40 -9.81
CA TYR A 243 -22.73 -6.24 -10.75
C TYR A 243 -23.35 -7.59 -11.14
N HIS A 244 -22.53 -8.61 -11.39
CA HIS A 244 -23.03 -9.96 -11.63
C HIS A 244 -23.76 -10.54 -10.41
N MET A 245 -23.27 -10.29 -9.19
CA MET A 245 -23.96 -10.66 -7.94
C MET A 245 -25.33 -9.95 -7.81
N TYR A 246 -25.38 -8.66 -8.13
CA TYR A 246 -26.63 -7.90 -8.13
C TYR A 246 -27.66 -8.44 -9.14
N GLN A 247 -27.21 -8.83 -10.34
CA GLN A 247 -28.08 -9.48 -11.33
C GLN A 247 -28.65 -10.80 -10.81
N LEU A 248 -27.82 -11.62 -10.14
CA LEU A 248 -28.26 -12.88 -9.52
C LEU A 248 -29.29 -12.64 -8.42
N LEU A 249 -29.12 -11.59 -7.62
CA LEU A 249 -30.05 -11.23 -6.54
C LEU A 249 -31.42 -10.75 -7.06
N THR A 250 -31.44 -9.98 -8.14
CA THR A 250 -32.64 -9.25 -8.61
C THR A 250 -33.50 -10.05 -9.57
N VAL A 251 -32.91 -10.92 -10.39
CA VAL A 251 -33.65 -11.61 -11.48
C VAL A 251 -34.20 -12.98 -11.05
N GLY A 252 -33.71 -13.57 -9.94
CA GLY A 252 -34.34 -14.70 -9.23
C GLY A 252 -34.64 -15.98 -10.04
N SER A 253 -34.21 -16.08 -11.29
CA SER A 253 -34.48 -17.21 -12.18
C SER A 253 -33.18 -17.68 -12.83
N PRO A 254 -32.94 -19.02 -12.89
CA PRO A 254 -31.75 -19.57 -13.53
C PRO A 254 -31.79 -19.14 -14.99
N PRO A 255 -30.74 -18.50 -15.48
CA PRO A 255 -30.87 -17.65 -16.63
C PRO A 255 -30.99 -18.52 -17.89
N LEU A 256 -32.18 -18.58 -18.49
CA LEU A 256 -32.36 -18.97 -19.89
C LEU A 256 -31.69 -17.99 -20.88
N ARG A 257 -30.82 -17.11 -20.39
CA ARG A 257 -29.86 -16.29 -21.14
C ARG A 257 -28.45 -16.26 -20.54
N ALA A 258 -28.19 -17.06 -19.49
CA ALA A 258 -26.86 -17.38 -18.99
C ALA A 258 -26.68 -18.91 -18.92
N SER A 259 -27.18 -19.58 -19.97
CA SER A 259 -26.39 -20.65 -20.57
C SER A 259 -25.09 -20.01 -21.08
N ASN A 260 -23.96 -20.42 -20.51
CA ASN A 260 -22.60 -19.90 -20.69
C ASN A 260 -22.30 -18.62 -19.88
N ASP A 261 -21.40 -18.62 -18.91
CA ASP A 261 -20.30 -19.54 -18.72
C ASP A 261 -19.83 -19.49 -17.26
N SER A 262 -19.91 -20.60 -16.54
CA SER A 262 -19.05 -20.85 -15.38
C SER A 262 -17.58 -20.52 -15.73
N MET A 263 -17.22 -20.74 -17.00
CA MET A 263 -15.95 -20.33 -17.60
C MET A 263 -15.71 -18.81 -17.58
N SER A 264 -16.71 -17.95 -17.75
CA SER A 264 -16.56 -16.49 -17.76
C SER A 264 -16.37 -15.97 -16.34
N TRP A 265 -17.15 -16.48 -15.38
CA TRP A 265 -16.95 -16.18 -13.96
C TRP A 265 -15.58 -16.63 -13.48
N TRP A 266 -15.20 -17.86 -13.84
CA TRP A 266 -13.88 -18.39 -13.56
C TRP A 266 -12.76 -17.57 -14.21
N LEU A 267 -12.88 -17.20 -15.50
CA LEU A 267 -11.89 -16.37 -16.19
C LEU A 267 -11.73 -14.99 -15.53
N LEU A 268 -12.83 -14.40 -15.04
CA LEU A 268 -12.78 -13.13 -14.31
C LEU A 268 -12.00 -13.29 -13.00
N LEU A 269 -12.31 -14.31 -12.21
CA LEU A 269 -11.61 -14.60 -10.95
C LEU A 269 -10.11 -14.89 -11.21
N MET A 270 -9.82 -15.71 -12.22
CA MET A 270 -8.44 -16.03 -12.62
C MET A 270 -7.68 -14.79 -13.07
N THR A 271 -8.29 -13.95 -13.90
CA THR A 271 -7.64 -12.74 -14.39
C THR A 271 -7.34 -11.77 -13.25
N LYS A 272 -8.27 -11.60 -12.29
CA LYS A 272 -8.06 -10.82 -11.06
C LYS A 272 -6.81 -11.30 -10.31
N HIS A 273 -6.69 -12.60 -10.04
CA HIS A 273 -5.56 -13.13 -9.29
C HIS A 273 -4.25 -13.18 -10.08
N LEU A 274 -4.29 -13.37 -11.40
CA LEU A 274 -3.10 -13.23 -12.24
C LEU A 274 -2.55 -11.79 -12.21
N VAL A 275 -3.43 -10.80 -12.23
CA VAL A 275 -3.07 -9.38 -12.09
C VAL A 275 -2.48 -9.09 -10.70
N GLU A 276 -3.01 -9.71 -9.65
CA GLU A 276 -2.46 -9.65 -8.28
C GLU A 276 -1.08 -10.29 -8.16
N ILE A 277 -0.89 -11.49 -8.70
CA ILE A 277 0.42 -12.14 -8.75
C ILE A 277 1.42 -11.27 -9.51
N PHE A 278 1.03 -10.76 -10.68
CA PHE A 278 1.87 -9.91 -11.51
C PHE A 278 2.33 -8.65 -10.76
N VAL A 279 1.40 -7.96 -10.07
CA VAL A 279 1.75 -6.75 -9.31
C VAL A 279 2.71 -7.08 -8.17
N LEU A 280 2.50 -8.19 -7.45
CA LEU A 280 3.38 -8.62 -6.36
C LEU A 280 4.80 -8.91 -6.86
N TYR A 281 4.94 -9.66 -7.96
CA TYR A 281 6.25 -9.92 -8.56
C TYR A 281 6.93 -8.66 -9.08
N ALA A 282 6.18 -7.78 -9.75
CA ALA A 282 6.73 -6.54 -10.27
C ALA A 282 7.19 -5.60 -9.14
N LEU A 283 6.43 -5.50 -8.05
CA LEU A 283 6.81 -4.73 -6.87
C LEU A 283 8.04 -5.31 -6.19
N LEU A 284 8.08 -6.64 -6.01
CA LEU A 284 9.24 -7.31 -5.43
C LEU A 284 10.50 -7.10 -6.28
N PHE A 285 10.38 -7.22 -7.61
CA PHE A 285 11.47 -6.99 -8.55
C PHE A 285 11.99 -5.56 -8.49
N LEU A 286 11.09 -4.56 -8.44
CA LEU A 286 11.47 -3.16 -8.34
C LEU A 286 12.14 -2.84 -7.00
N LEU A 287 11.69 -3.43 -5.89
CA LEU A 287 12.27 -3.20 -4.56
C LEU A 287 13.65 -3.86 -4.42
N CYS A 288 13.80 -5.09 -4.91
CA CYS A 288 15.08 -5.80 -4.94
C CYS A 288 16.09 -5.11 -5.85
N GLY A 289 15.68 -4.70 -7.05
CA GLY A 289 16.55 -4.00 -8.00
C GLY A 289 17.02 -2.64 -7.50
N ALA A 290 16.18 -1.91 -6.76
CA ALA A 290 16.56 -0.65 -6.13
C ALA A 290 17.62 -0.83 -5.03
N THR A 291 17.55 -1.91 -4.27
CA THR A 291 18.47 -2.16 -3.14
C THR A 291 19.90 -2.45 -3.61
N ALA A 292 20.06 -3.13 -4.76
CA ALA A 292 21.38 -3.43 -5.31
C ALA A 292 22.15 -2.17 -5.75
N GLY A 293 21.47 -1.17 -6.33
CA GLY A 293 22.10 0.10 -6.73
C GLY A 293 22.33 1.09 -5.59
N ASP A 294 21.64 0.93 -4.45
CA ASP A 294 21.75 1.85 -3.32
C ASP A 294 23.00 1.60 -2.46
N ASN A 295 23.53 0.38 -2.47
CA ASN A 295 24.76 0.04 -1.75
C ASN A 295 26.00 0.70 -2.36
N ASP A 296 26.04 0.88 -3.68
CA ASP A 296 27.14 1.59 -4.36
C ASP A 296 27.07 3.12 -4.17
N SER A 297 25.87 3.67 -3.91
CA SER A 297 25.68 5.10 -3.73
C SER A 297 25.76 5.57 -2.27
N LYS A 298 25.55 4.68 -1.28
CA LYS A 298 25.75 5.00 0.15
C LYS A 298 27.21 5.16 0.55
N SER A 299 28.14 4.42 -0.06
CA SER A 299 29.59 4.68 0.11
C SER A 299 29.91 6.10 -0.36
N SER A 300 29.45 6.43 -1.57
CA SER A 300 29.60 7.73 -2.23
C SER A 300 28.97 8.88 -1.43
N GLN A 301 27.77 8.70 -0.85
CA GLN A 301 27.08 9.74 -0.09
C GLN A 301 27.70 9.98 1.30
N SER A 302 28.27 8.94 1.91
CA SER A 302 29.04 9.08 3.17
C SER A 302 30.36 9.81 2.95
N ASP A 303 30.99 9.61 1.79
CA ASP A 303 32.22 10.30 1.40
C ASP A 303 31.96 11.76 1.01
N ILE A 304 30.87 12.05 0.28
CA ILE A 304 30.48 13.44 -0.06
C ILE A 304 30.09 14.23 1.19
N ARG A 305 29.41 13.62 2.16
CA ARG A 305 29.05 14.30 3.43
C ARG A 305 30.29 14.62 4.28
N ARG A 306 31.32 13.77 4.25
CA ARG A 306 32.64 14.08 4.85
C ARG A 306 33.38 15.19 4.12
N GLN A 307 33.17 15.33 2.81
CA GLN A 307 33.86 16.32 1.98
C GLN A 307 33.33 17.75 2.18
N TYR A 308 32.10 17.93 2.67
CA TYR A 308 31.54 19.24 3.03
C TYR A 308 31.90 19.72 4.45
N ASP A 309 32.35 18.83 5.34
CA ASP A 309 32.76 19.19 6.70
C ASP A 309 34.21 19.71 6.80
N THR A 310 34.97 19.75 5.69
CA THR A 310 36.35 20.24 5.70
C THR A 310 36.45 21.62 5.06
N ILE A 311 35.89 22.63 5.73
CA ILE A 311 36.33 24.02 5.50
C ILE A 311 37.73 24.12 6.14
N PRO A 312 38.80 24.41 5.37
CA PRO A 312 40.09 24.67 5.97
C PRO A 312 40.00 25.98 6.74
N ASP A 313 40.00 25.92 8.06
CA ASP A 313 40.31 27.09 8.86
C ASP A 313 41.68 27.62 8.39
N GLY A 314 41.71 28.92 8.10
CA GLY A 314 42.83 29.62 7.47
C GLY A 314 44.18 29.48 8.20
N PRO A 315 45.24 30.07 7.63
CA PRO A 315 46.62 29.77 7.99
C PRO A 315 46.90 29.98 9.48
N GLN A 316 47.38 28.92 10.14
CA GLN A 316 47.92 28.98 11.49
C GLN A 316 49.14 29.91 11.53
N LEU A 317 48.92 31.13 11.97
CA LEU A 317 49.98 32.02 12.44
C LEU A 317 50.37 31.59 13.85
N SER A 318 51.51 30.92 13.96
CA SER A 318 52.26 30.84 15.22
C SER A 318 52.57 32.25 15.70
N PRO A 319 52.45 32.51 17.00
CA PRO A 319 53.64 32.96 17.70
C PRO A 319 53.79 32.35 19.10
N LEU A 320 55.05 32.02 19.42
CA LEU A 320 55.56 32.00 20.79
C LEU A 320 55.24 33.34 21.48
N SER A 321 54.85 33.29 22.76
CA SER A 321 55.40 34.10 23.86
C SER A 321 54.37 34.37 24.97
N ASP A 322 54.65 33.80 26.14
CA ASP A 322 54.49 34.35 27.49
C ASP A 322 53.11 34.78 28.04
N ALA A 323 52.63 33.90 28.96
CA ALA A 323 52.13 34.20 30.30
C ALA A 323 51.47 35.58 30.56
N SER A 324 50.15 35.57 30.76
CA SER A 324 49.46 36.60 31.57
C SER A 324 48.06 36.15 32.03
N ILE A 325 47.95 35.85 33.33
CA ILE A 325 46.97 36.42 34.26
C ILE A 325 45.46 36.20 33.95
N MET A 326 44.88 35.18 34.59
CA MET A 326 43.81 35.30 35.61
C MET A 326 42.86 36.51 35.54
N ALA A 327 41.57 36.31 35.18
CA ALA A 327 40.41 36.95 35.84
C ALA A 327 39.04 36.43 35.37
N THR A 328 38.38 35.68 36.27
CA THR A 328 36.97 35.78 36.70
C THR A 328 35.98 36.65 35.90
N ARG A 329 34.81 36.09 35.50
CA ARG A 329 33.45 36.45 35.99
C ARG A 329 32.31 35.91 35.09
N ARG A 330 31.42 35.10 35.67
CA ARG A 330 29.94 35.23 35.50
C ARG A 330 29.47 36.52 36.24
N PRO A 331 28.26 37.12 36.05
CA PRO A 331 26.98 36.51 35.64
C PRO A 331 26.00 37.43 34.81
N SER A 332 24.80 36.88 34.55
CA SER A 332 23.45 37.49 34.64
C SER A 332 22.90 38.53 33.62
N SER A 333 21.70 38.17 33.14
CA SER A 333 20.45 38.97 33.05
C SER A 333 20.12 39.83 31.81
N GLN A 334 18.89 39.62 31.35
CA GLN A 334 17.90 40.59 30.85
C GLN A 334 18.24 41.48 29.64
N ARG A 335 17.45 41.32 28.56
CA ARG A 335 16.84 42.48 27.89
C ARG A 335 15.54 42.14 27.17
N GLN A 336 14.49 42.79 27.66
CA GLN A 336 13.15 42.93 27.10
C GLN A 336 13.10 43.99 25.99
N PHE A 337 12.12 43.80 25.08
CA PHE A 337 11.26 44.77 24.38
C PHE A 337 11.85 46.01 23.67
N ARG A 338 11.54 46.12 22.37
CA ARG A 338 11.13 47.41 21.76
C ARG A 338 10.20 47.18 20.57
N LEU A 339 8.92 47.57 20.74
CA LEU A 339 7.94 47.81 19.68
C LEU A 339 8.20 49.21 19.11
N GLU A 340 8.20 49.35 17.79
CA GLU A 340 8.15 50.65 17.11
C GLU A 340 6.70 50.99 16.74
N GLN A 341 6.31 52.21 17.09
CA GLN A 341 5.01 52.84 16.87
C GLN A 341 5.24 54.07 15.97
N PRO A 342 4.41 54.35 14.95
CA PRO A 342 4.64 55.47 14.04
C PRO A 342 4.08 56.80 14.60
N PRO A 343 4.61 57.96 14.14
CA PRO A 343 4.28 59.26 14.71
C PRO A 343 3.02 59.90 14.12
N SER A 344 2.23 60.51 15.02
CA SER A 344 1.12 61.43 14.79
C SER A 344 1.62 62.86 14.48
N ASN A 345 0.96 63.55 13.55
CA ASN A 345 1.11 65.00 13.35
C ASN A 345 -0.24 65.74 13.50
N PRO A 346 -0.23 67.06 13.81
CA PRO A 346 -1.26 67.74 14.59
C PRO A 346 -2.23 68.63 13.75
N PRO A 347 -3.30 69.18 14.37
CA PRO A 347 -4.42 69.81 13.68
C PRO A 347 -4.23 71.33 13.46
N SER A 348 -4.86 71.87 12.43
CA SER A 348 -5.20 73.29 12.36
C SER A 348 -6.45 73.53 11.48
N SER A 349 -7.13 74.62 11.81
CA SER A 349 -8.56 74.88 11.61
C SER A 349 -8.92 75.68 10.35
N SER A 350 -10.15 75.44 9.85
CA SER A 350 -11.15 76.43 9.37
C SER A 350 -10.78 77.47 8.30
N ARG A 351 -11.54 77.52 7.19
CA ARG A 351 -12.59 78.53 6.89
C ARG A 351 -12.95 78.60 5.39
N HIS A 352 -14.27 78.77 5.13
CA HIS A 352 -14.96 79.50 4.05
C HIS A 352 -14.70 79.09 2.59
N HIS A 353 -15.58 79.21 1.60
CA HIS A 353 -16.99 79.60 1.31
C HIS A 353 -17.14 79.22 -0.20
N PRO A 354 -18.25 79.53 -0.90
CA PRO A 354 -19.67 79.23 -0.70
C PRO A 354 -20.11 77.92 -1.39
#